data_AF-A0A3E0VD52-F1
#
_entry.id   AF-A0A3E0VD52-F1
#
_cell.length_a   1.000
_cell.length_b   1.000
_cell.length_c   1.000
_cell.angle_alpha   90.00
_cell.angle_beta   90.00
_cell.angle_gamma   90.00
#
_symmetry.space_group_name_H-M   'P 1'
#
loop_
_entity.id
_entity.type
_entity.pdbx_description
1 polymer ?
#
loop_
_entity_poly.entity_id
_entity_poly.type
_entity_poly.pdbx_seq_one_letter_code
_entity_poly.pdbx_strand_id
1 'polypeptide(L)'
;MHRPIDRGTVASTPYIAFTEFRSRADRALNGWSGFREHVRSGARAMAELTAQTLPRSFDPRLAPLVGDDAPAPPAAPFTGGIWRLLALNNREIARSLFLYESASAASDHVRKLQHSADGLEVHLIRGPVSMQHGWYATLNNVAVMSCGRWYPAAGLCHESAVYSVTALRSARVAPDVAASAARTLGALAADRLRARTGAPVGASGTGAQS
;
A
#
# COMPACT_ATOMS: atom_id res chain seq x y z
N MET A 1 -31.42 38.31 -2.99
CA MET A 1 -30.47 37.54 -3.80
C MET A 1 -29.49 36.83 -2.88
N HIS A 2 -29.75 35.56 -2.56
CA HIS A 2 -28.91 34.75 -1.69
C HIS A 2 -28.19 33.73 -2.57
N ARG A 3 -26.86 33.83 -2.71
CA ARG A 3 -26.06 32.80 -3.38
C ARG A 3 -25.96 31.59 -2.44
N PRO A 4 -26.20 30.35 -2.91
CA PRO A 4 -25.84 29.19 -2.13
C PRO A 4 -24.30 29.08 -2.14
N ILE A 5 -23.72 29.02 -0.94
CA ILE A 5 -22.33 28.57 -0.76
C ILE A 5 -22.36 27.07 -1.02
N ASP A 6 -21.96 26.69 -2.23
CA ASP A 6 -21.61 25.31 -2.56
C ASP A 6 -20.37 24.95 -1.74
N ARG A 7 -20.59 24.40 -0.53
CA ARG A 7 -19.55 23.69 0.21
C ARG A 7 -19.35 22.37 -0.51
N GLY A 8 -18.57 22.42 -1.60
CA GLY A 8 -18.08 21.26 -2.29
C GLY A 8 -17.43 20.33 -1.28
N THR A 9 -18.15 19.27 -0.90
CA THR A 9 -17.59 18.13 -0.21
C THR A 9 -16.53 17.59 -1.15
N VAL A 10 -15.26 17.92 -0.92
CA VAL A 10 -14.15 17.33 -1.66
C VAL A 10 -14.21 15.85 -1.33
N ALA A 11 -14.80 15.05 -2.22
CA ALA A 11 -14.92 13.62 -2.05
C ALA A 11 -13.51 13.05 -1.86
N SER A 12 -13.20 12.66 -0.62
CA SER A 12 -11.89 12.13 -0.27
C SER A 12 -11.68 10.86 -1.09
N THR A 13 -10.68 10.88 -1.96
CA THR A 13 -10.42 9.82 -2.94
C THR A 13 -9.51 8.77 -2.31
N PRO A 14 -9.69 7.46 -2.57
CA PRO A 14 -8.67 6.47 -2.21
C PRO A 14 -7.31 6.87 -2.78
N TYR A 15 -6.23 6.41 -2.17
CA TYR A 15 -4.88 6.83 -2.57
C TYR A 15 -3.85 5.72 -2.43
N ILE A 16 -2.75 5.91 -3.13
CA ILE A 16 -1.63 4.98 -3.18
C ILE A 16 -0.50 5.52 -2.32
N ALA A 17 -0.07 4.71 -1.35
CA ALA A 17 1.09 4.99 -0.51
C ALA A 17 2.24 4.04 -0.87
N PHE A 18 3.45 4.58 -0.95
CA PHE A 18 4.66 3.77 -1.10
C PHE A 18 5.32 3.54 0.26
N THR A 19 5.67 2.30 0.56
CA THR A 19 6.43 1.91 1.76
C THR A 19 7.80 1.43 1.32
N GLU A 20 8.83 2.21 1.63
CA GLU A 20 10.24 1.90 1.35
C GLU A 20 10.83 1.06 2.48
N PHE A 21 11.68 0.10 2.13
CA PHE A 21 12.47 -0.73 3.01
C PHE A 21 13.95 -0.54 2.68
N ARG A 22 14.75 -0.25 3.71
CA ARG A 22 16.20 -0.01 3.59
C ARG A 22 17.05 -1.20 4.03
N SER A 23 16.40 -2.26 4.48
CA SER A 23 17.06 -3.46 4.97
C SER A 23 16.21 -4.68 4.66
N ARG A 24 16.87 -5.77 4.26
CA ARG A 24 16.21 -7.08 4.13
C ARG A 24 15.74 -7.65 5.49
N ALA A 25 16.32 -7.16 6.58
CA ALA A 25 15.89 -7.54 7.93
C ALA A 25 14.68 -6.73 8.43
N ASP A 26 14.13 -5.82 7.61
CA ASP A 26 12.96 -5.03 7.99
C ASP A 26 11.76 -5.95 8.31
N ARG A 27 11.18 -5.78 9.50
CA ARG A 27 10.07 -6.60 9.98
C ARG A 27 8.84 -6.48 9.09
N ALA A 28 8.55 -5.29 8.56
CA ALA A 28 7.41 -5.07 7.68
C ALA A 28 7.63 -5.73 6.32
N LEU A 29 8.85 -5.70 5.78
CA LEU A 29 9.21 -6.43 4.56
C LEU A 29 9.07 -7.95 4.75
N ASN A 30 9.54 -8.48 5.89
CA ASN A 30 9.39 -9.90 6.22
C ASN A 30 7.93 -10.30 6.36
N GLY A 31 7.12 -9.48 7.03
CA GLY A 31 5.67 -9.68 7.14
C GLY A 31 4.95 -9.66 5.78
N TRP A 32 5.32 -8.72 4.91
CA TRP A 32 4.81 -8.68 3.53
C TRP A 32 5.20 -9.92 2.74
N SER A 33 6.47 -10.35 2.84
CA SER A 33 6.98 -11.54 2.13
C SER A 33 6.26 -12.81 2.57
N GLY A 34 6.06 -12.99 3.88
CA GLY A 34 5.28 -14.12 4.42
C GLY A 34 3.81 -14.07 4.02
N PHE A 35 3.19 -12.88 3.99
CA PHE A 35 1.82 -12.72 3.49
C PHE A 35 1.71 -13.10 2.01
N ARG A 36 2.64 -12.62 1.17
CA ARG A 36 2.71 -12.96 -0.26
C ARG A 36 2.86 -14.46 -0.46
N GLU A 37 3.65 -15.14 0.36
CA GLU A 37 3.80 -16.59 0.31
C GLU A 37 2.48 -17.32 0.59
N HIS A 38 1.72 -16.88 1.59
CA HIS A 38 0.40 -17.46 1.86
C HIS A 38 -0.59 -17.22 0.71
N VAL A 39 -0.57 -16.03 0.08
CA VAL A 39 -1.38 -15.77 -1.11
C VAL A 39 -0.99 -16.73 -2.25
N ARG A 40 0.30 -16.95 -2.46
CA ARG A 40 0.83 -17.90 -3.45
C ARG A 40 0.37 -19.32 -3.16
N SER A 41 0.52 -19.79 -1.92
CA SER A 41 0.08 -21.11 -1.51
C SER A 41 -1.42 -21.31 -1.73
N GLY A 42 -2.24 -20.32 -1.34
CA GLY A 42 -3.68 -20.32 -1.60
C GLY A 42 -4.03 -20.36 -3.09
N ALA A 43 -3.28 -19.63 -3.92
CA ALA A 43 -3.46 -19.67 -5.38
C ALA A 43 -3.11 -21.04 -5.97
N ARG A 44 -2.03 -21.69 -5.51
CA ARG A 44 -1.64 -23.06 -5.91
C ARG A 44 -2.73 -24.07 -5.58
N ALA A 45 -3.19 -24.07 -4.33
CA ALA A 45 -4.25 -24.98 -3.89
C ALA A 45 -5.54 -24.78 -4.70
N MET A 46 -5.92 -23.53 -4.99
CA MET A 46 -7.09 -23.25 -5.83
C MET A 46 -6.91 -23.72 -7.26
N ALA A 47 -5.74 -23.49 -7.87
CA ALA A 47 -5.45 -23.92 -9.23
C ALA A 47 -5.47 -25.46 -9.37
N GLU A 48 -4.94 -26.18 -8.38
CA GLU A 48 -5.02 -27.65 -8.30
C GLU A 48 -6.48 -28.12 -8.22
N LEU A 49 -7.30 -27.48 -7.38
CA LEU A 49 -8.72 -27.82 -7.24
C LEU A 49 -9.57 -27.51 -8.48
N THR A 50 -9.23 -26.46 -9.23
CA THR A 50 -10.00 -26.03 -10.41
C THR A 50 -9.41 -26.54 -11.74
N ALA A 51 -8.30 -27.29 -11.69
CA ALA A 51 -7.51 -27.69 -12.85
C ALA A 51 -7.11 -26.50 -13.76
N GLN A 52 -6.90 -25.32 -13.17
CA GLN A 52 -6.49 -24.11 -13.89
C GLN A 52 -4.97 -23.95 -13.85
N THR A 53 -4.42 -23.27 -14.86
CA THR A 53 -2.98 -22.94 -14.88
C THR A 53 -2.68 -21.82 -13.90
N LEU A 54 -1.63 -21.97 -13.09
CA LEU A 54 -1.17 -20.92 -12.19
C LEU A 54 -0.72 -19.67 -12.96
N PRO A 55 -1.07 -18.46 -12.49
CA PRO A 55 -0.53 -17.23 -13.05
C PRO A 55 0.99 -17.18 -13.00
N ARG A 56 1.60 -16.63 -14.07
CA ARG A 56 3.06 -16.62 -14.29
C ARG A 56 3.86 -15.89 -13.20
N SER A 57 3.24 -15.01 -12.41
CA SER A 57 3.93 -14.14 -11.44
C SER A 57 3.92 -14.61 -9.98
N PHE A 58 3.49 -15.85 -9.73
CA PHE A 58 3.80 -16.52 -8.47
C PHE A 58 5.23 -17.10 -8.44
N ASP A 59 5.97 -16.98 -9.55
CA ASP A 59 7.41 -17.13 -9.61
C ASP A 59 8.09 -15.83 -9.12
N PRO A 60 9.18 -15.90 -8.32
CA PRO A 60 9.78 -14.75 -7.66
C PRO A 60 10.61 -13.94 -8.64
N ARG A 61 9.96 -13.22 -9.55
CA ARG A 61 10.60 -12.10 -10.20
C ARG A 61 10.07 -10.83 -9.57
N LEU A 62 11.02 -9.95 -9.20
CA LEU A 62 10.80 -8.53 -9.03
C LEU A 62 9.82 -8.04 -10.12
N ALA A 63 9.07 -6.97 -9.89
CA ALA A 63 8.23 -6.38 -10.95
C ALA A 63 9.04 -6.40 -12.27
N PRO A 64 8.45 -6.78 -13.42
CA PRO A 64 9.16 -6.75 -14.68
C PRO A 64 9.60 -5.30 -14.95
N LEU A 65 10.80 -4.97 -14.48
CA LEU A 65 11.54 -3.79 -14.81
C LEU A 65 12.27 -4.16 -16.09
N VAL A 66 12.03 -3.35 -17.10
CA VAL A 66 12.59 -3.50 -18.43
C VAL A 66 14.12 -3.44 -18.33
N GLY A 67 14.80 -4.49 -18.78
CA GLY A 67 16.23 -4.48 -19.17
C GLY A 67 17.23 -4.84 -18.07
N ASP A 68 17.55 -6.13 -17.92
CA ASP A 68 18.70 -6.60 -17.13
C ASP A 68 19.68 -7.35 -18.05
N ASP A 69 20.49 -6.59 -18.80
CA ASP A 69 21.71 -7.07 -19.49
C ASP A 69 22.96 -6.29 -19.01
N ALA A 70 22.86 -5.59 -17.86
CA ALA A 70 23.96 -4.80 -17.33
C ALA A 70 24.81 -5.60 -16.31
N PRO A 71 26.16 -5.52 -16.36
CA PRO A 71 27.04 -6.20 -15.42
C PRO A 71 26.85 -5.67 -13.99
N ALA A 72 26.85 -6.59 -13.02
CA ALA A 72 26.51 -6.33 -11.62
C ALA A 72 27.47 -5.32 -10.95
N PRO A 73 26.98 -4.16 -10.46
CA PRO A 73 27.77 -3.22 -9.67
C PRO A 73 28.06 -3.79 -8.25
N PRO A 74 29.03 -3.21 -7.51
CA PRO A 74 29.30 -3.58 -6.12
C PRO A 74 28.03 -3.52 -5.27
N ALA A 75 27.91 -4.40 -4.27
CA ALA A 75 26.71 -4.64 -3.47
C ALA A 75 26.09 -3.34 -2.92
N ALA A 76 25.19 -2.75 -3.69
CA ALA A 76 24.46 -1.57 -3.30
C ALA A 76 23.60 -1.90 -2.07
N PRO A 77 23.44 -0.96 -1.11
CA PRO A 77 22.50 -1.14 -0.02
C PRO A 77 21.11 -1.41 -0.58
N PHE A 78 20.48 -2.48 -0.09
CA PHE A 78 19.15 -2.88 -0.54
C PHE A 78 18.15 -1.73 -0.30
N THR A 79 17.56 -1.25 -1.39
CA THR A 79 16.42 -0.33 -1.36
C THR A 79 15.31 -0.96 -2.19
N GLY A 80 14.15 -1.15 -1.59
CA GLY A 80 12.98 -1.65 -2.29
C GLY A 80 11.71 -1.33 -1.53
N GLY A 81 10.57 -1.32 -2.19
CA GLY A 81 9.32 -0.99 -1.53
C GLY A 81 8.11 -1.56 -2.22
N ILE A 82 6.96 -1.39 -1.58
CA ILE A 82 5.65 -1.83 -2.06
C ILE A 82 4.74 -0.62 -2.15
N TRP A 83 3.75 -0.69 -3.06
CA TRP A 83 2.63 0.22 -2.99
C TRP A 83 1.47 -0.41 -2.22
N ARG A 84 0.70 0.44 -1.55
CA ARG A 84 -0.46 0.09 -0.74
C ARG A 84 -1.62 0.99 -1.19
N LEU A 85 -2.76 0.38 -1.47
CA LEU A 85 -4.01 1.09 -1.75
C LEU A 85 -4.75 1.29 -0.43
N LEU A 86 -4.95 2.55 -0.07
CA LEU A 86 -5.58 2.96 1.17
C LEU A 86 -6.96 3.57 0.89
N ALA A 87 -7.95 3.13 1.67
CA ALA A 87 -9.25 3.77 1.75
C ALA A 87 -9.15 5.10 2.52
N LEU A 88 -10.25 5.86 2.51
CA LEU A 88 -10.33 7.20 3.12
C LEU A 88 -9.99 7.23 4.61
N ASN A 89 -10.29 6.15 5.34
CA ASN A 89 -9.97 6.02 6.77
C ASN A 89 -8.56 5.49 7.02
N ASN A 90 -7.66 5.59 6.02
CA ASN A 90 -6.30 5.07 6.01
C ASN A 90 -6.20 3.54 6.20
N ARG A 91 -7.32 2.83 6.08
CA ARG A 91 -7.31 1.38 6.08
C ARG A 91 -6.78 0.88 4.75
N GLU A 92 -5.82 -0.01 4.82
CA GLU A 92 -5.34 -0.70 3.63
C GLU A 92 -6.38 -1.70 3.14
N ILE A 93 -6.69 -1.60 1.85
CA ILE A 93 -7.65 -2.48 1.17
C ILE A 93 -6.97 -3.41 0.17
N ALA A 94 -5.86 -2.98 -0.45
CA ALA A 94 -5.03 -3.80 -1.30
C ALA A 94 -3.55 -3.39 -1.26
N ARG A 95 -2.67 -4.25 -1.76
CA ARG A 95 -1.22 -3.99 -1.86
C ARG A 95 -0.61 -4.69 -3.07
N SER A 96 0.57 -4.24 -3.47
CA SER A 96 1.34 -4.89 -4.53
C SER A 96 1.82 -6.29 -4.15
N LEU A 97 1.86 -7.17 -5.16
CA LEU A 97 2.56 -8.46 -5.07
C LEU A 97 4.02 -8.38 -5.53
N PHE A 98 4.46 -7.21 -5.99
CA PHE A 98 5.83 -6.93 -6.40
C PHE A 98 6.55 -6.00 -5.41
N LEU A 99 7.88 -6.14 -5.38
CA LEU A 99 8.79 -5.11 -4.89
C LEU A 99 9.21 -4.21 -6.04
N TYR A 100 9.37 -2.93 -5.74
CA TYR A 100 9.82 -1.89 -6.65
C TYR A 100 11.09 -1.27 -6.10
N GLU A 101 12.02 -0.94 -7.00
CA GLU A 101 13.26 -0.23 -6.68
C GLU A 101 13.03 1.20 -6.18
N SER A 102 11.89 1.82 -6.54
CA SER A 102 11.60 3.21 -6.22
C SER A 102 10.09 3.48 -6.17
N ALA A 103 9.73 4.60 -5.53
CA ALA A 103 8.37 5.11 -5.55
C ALA A 103 7.91 5.46 -6.97
N SER A 104 8.82 5.97 -7.84
CA SER A 104 8.48 6.30 -9.23
C SER A 104 8.08 5.05 -10.01
N ALA A 105 8.90 3.99 -9.94
CA ALA A 105 8.61 2.71 -10.60
C ALA A 105 7.28 2.11 -10.13
N ALA A 106 6.99 2.22 -8.82
CA ALA A 106 5.71 1.79 -8.26
C ALA A 106 4.55 2.61 -8.83
N SER A 107 4.66 3.93 -8.85
CA SER A 107 3.64 4.83 -9.38
C SER A 107 3.38 4.63 -10.87
N ASP A 108 4.42 4.39 -11.67
CA ASP A 108 4.28 4.10 -13.09
C ASP A 108 3.57 2.77 -13.32
N HIS A 109 3.88 1.73 -12.54
CA HIS A 109 3.13 0.48 -12.59
C HIS A 109 1.66 0.69 -12.18
N VAL A 110 1.38 1.42 -11.10
CA VAL A 110 0.00 1.69 -10.70
C VAL A 110 -0.77 2.44 -11.78
N ARG A 111 -0.17 3.43 -12.45
CA ARG A 111 -0.81 4.11 -13.58
C ARG A 111 -1.13 3.14 -14.72
N LYS A 112 -0.24 2.21 -15.06
CA LYS A 112 -0.52 1.16 -16.05
C LYS A 112 -1.70 0.27 -15.63
N LEU A 113 -1.77 -0.08 -14.34
CA LEU A 113 -2.90 -0.84 -13.79
C LEU A 113 -4.21 -0.05 -13.85
N GLN A 114 -4.18 1.27 -13.61
CA GLN A 114 -5.36 2.14 -13.72
C GLN A 114 -5.91 2.18 -15.14
N HIS A 115 -5.04 2.33 -16.14
CA HIS A 115 -5.44 2.32 -17.56
C HIS A 115 -5.93 0.94 -18.02
N SER A 116 -5.54 -0.13 -17.33
CA SER A 116 -5.89 -1.52 -17.66
C SER A 116 -6.86 -2.13 -16.64
N ALA A 117 -7.58 -1.30 -15.87
CA ALA A 117 -8.36 -1.77 -14.72
C ALA A 117 -9.51 -2.70 -15.12
N ASP A 118 -10.08 -2.51 -16.33
CA ASP A 118 -11.12 -3.39 -16.87
C ASP A 118 -10.58 -4.78 -17.26
N GLY A 119 -9.26 -4.93 -17.44
CA GLY A 119 -8.59 -6.20 -17.70
C GLY A 119 -8.08 -6.92 -16.45
N LEU A 120 -8.41 -6.41 -15.25
CA LEU A 120 -8.04 -7.05 -13.99
C LEU A 120 -9.02 -8.17 -13.66
N GLU A 121 -8.51 -9.38 -13.57
CA GLU A 121 -9.27 -10.55 -13.14
C GLU A 121 -9.02 -10.84 -11.66
N VAL A 122 -10.09 -11.02 -10.88
CA VAL A 122 -10.00 -11.31 -9.44
C VAL A 122 -10.15 -12.80 -9.19
N HIS A 123 -9.24 -13.33 -8.37
CA HIS A 123 -9.20 -14.72 -7.97
C HIS A 123 -9.34 -14.83 -6.45
N LEU A 124 -10.32 -15.61 -5.99
CA LEU A 124 -10.54 -15.88 -4.57
C LEU A 124 -9.73 -17.09 -4.12
N ILE A 125 -9.14 -16.99 -2.93
CA ILE A 125 -8.29 -18.03 -2.33
C ILE A 125 -8.66 -18.26 -0.87
N ARG A 126 -8.20 -19.40 -0.32
CA ARG A 126 -8.25 -19.67 1.12
C ARG A 126 -6.95 -19.20 1.79
N GLY A 127 -7.08 -18.77 3.03
CA GLY A 127 -5.97 -18.33 3.86
C GLY A 127 -5.21 -19.47 4.52
N PRO A 128 -4.14 -19.14 5.26
CA PRO A 128 -3.28 -20.13 5.90
C PRO A 128 -3.94 -20.85 7.08
N VAL A 129 -5.05 -20.32 7.59
CA VAL A 129 -5.84 -20.90 8.68
C VAL A 129 -7.25 -21.17 8.15
N SER A 130 -7.90 -22.22 8.65
CA SER A 130 -9.29 -22.53 8.35
C SER A 130 -10.19 -21.30 8.49
N MET A 131 -11.17 -21.18 7.58
CA MET A 131 -12.15 -20.09 7.52
C MET A 131 -11.59 -18.70 7.20
N GLN A 132 -10.32 -18.59 6.80
CA GLN A 132 -9.79 -17.34 6.24
C GLN A 132 -9.90 -17.34 4.72
N HIS A 133 -10.26 -16.19 4.16
CA HIS A 133 -10.43 -15.96 2.73
C HIS A 133 -9.57 -14.78 2.30
N GLY A 134 -8.98 -14.88 1.11
CA GLY A 134 -8.20 -13.81 0.51
C GLY A 134 -8.47 -13.74 -0.97
N TRP A 135 -7.86 -12.75 -1.62
CA TRP A 135 -7.96 -12.59 -3.05
C TRP A 135 -6.66 -12.02 -3.61
N TYR A 136 -6.43 -12.30 -4.89
CA TYR A 136 -5.42 -11.62 -5.70
C TYR A 136 -6.03 -11.24 -7.05
N ALA A 137 -5.43 -10.27 -7.72
CA ALA A 137 -5.84 -9.85 -9.04
C ALA A 137 -4.72 -10.03 -10.05
N THR A 138 -5.07 -10.47 -11.26
CA THR A 138 -4.16 -10.67 -12.38
C THR A 138 -4.45 -9.70 -13.52
N LEU A 139 -3.42 -9.25 -14.21
CA LEU A 139 -3.50 -8.59 -15.52
C LEU A 139 -2.71 -9.44 -16.51
N ASN A 140 -3.31 -9.88 -17.61
CA ASN A 140 -2.65 -10.74 -18.61
C ASN A 140 -1.95 -11.97 -17.98
N ASN A 141 -2.64 -12.64 -17.06
CA ASN A 141 -2.13 -13.79 -16.30
C ASN A 141 -0.89 -13.49 -15.41
N VAL A 142 -0.70 -12.23 -15.03
CA VAL A 142 0.31 -11.76 -14.06
C VAL A 142 -0.44 -11.24 -12.84
N ALA A 143 -0.37 -11.95 -11.71
CA ALA A 143 -0.80 -11.46 -10.40
C ALA A 143 -0.03 -10.18 -10.01
N VAL A 144 -0.77 -9.09 -9.84
CA VAL A 144 -0.24 -7.73 -9.66
C VAL A 144 -0.49 -7.19 -8.25
N MET A 145 -1.62 -7.56 -7.64
CA MET A 145 -2.02 -7.10 -6.32
C MET A 145 -2.83 -8.14 -5.57
N SER A 146 -2.92 -7.97 -4.25
CA SER A 146 -3.73 -8.82 -3.38
C SER A 146 -4.42 -8.01 -2.29
N CYS A 147 -5.28 -8.68 -1.53
CA CYS A 147 -5.88 -8.12 -0.33
C CYS A 147 -4.81 -7.64 0.66
N GLY A 148 -5.13 -6.58 1.41
CA GLY A 148 -4.25 -6.13 2.50
C GLY A 148 -4.30 -6.99 3.77
N ARG A 149 -5.28 -7.90 3.84
CA ARG A 149 -5.56 -8.75 5.00
C ARG A 149 -6.41 -9.95 4.60
N TRP A 150 -6.46 -10.95 5.49
CA TRP A 150 -7.40 -12.06 5.39
C TRP A 150 -8.79 -11.68 5.90
N TYR A 151 -9.83 -12.30 5.35
CA TYR A 151 -11.24 -12.07 5.65
C TYR A 151 -11.86 -13.31 6.29
N PRO A 152 -12.77 -13.16 7.27
CA PRO A 152 -13.41 -14.30 7.95
C PRO A 152 -14.55 -14.93 7.15
N ALA A 153 -14.98 -14.31 6.05
CA ALA A 153 -16.09 -14.77 5.23
C ALA A 153 -15.82 -14.54 3.74
N ALA A 154 -16.24 -15.49 2.90
CA ALA A 154 -16.08 -15.42 1.45
C ALA A 154 -16.80 -14.21 0.83
N GLY A 155 -18.01 -13.88 1.30
CA GLY A 155 -18.76 -12.71 0.82
C GLY A 155 -18.01 -11.40 1.04
N LEU A 156 -17.51 -11.16 2.26
CA LEU A 156 -16.70 -9.98 2.59
C LEU A 156 -15.39 -9.94 1.79
N CYS A 157 -14.80 -11.09 1.51
CA CYS A 157 -13.61 -11.20 0.68
C CYS A 157 -13.90 -10.75 -0.76
N HIS A 158 -15.00 -11.23 -1.34
CA HIS A 158 -15.44 -10.88 -2.68
C HIS A 158 -15.77 -9.38 -2.78
N GLU A 159 -16.56 -8.84 -1.85
CA GLU A 159 -16.88 -7.41 -1.79
C GLU A 159 -15.61 -6.55 -1.67
N SER A 160 -14.66 -6.96 -0.83
CA SER A 160 -13.38 -6.29 -0.73
C SER A 160 -12.62 -6.28 -2.05
N ALA A 161 -12.66 -7.37 -2.82
CA ALA A 161 -11.92 -7.46 -4.07
C ALA A 161 -12.50 -6.51 -5.12
N VAL A 162 -13.83 -6.55 -5.29
CA VAL A 162 -14.58 -5.65 -6.20
C VAL A 162 -14.34 -4.19 -5.82
N TYR A 163 -14.47 -3.87 -4.53
CA TYR A 163 -14.18 -2.53 -4.02
C TYR A 163 -12.75 -2.09 -4.30
N SER A 164 -11.76 -2.98 -4.13
CA SER A 164 -10.35 -2.62 -4.33
C SER A 164 -10.01 -2.36 -5.79
N VAL A 165 -10.54 -3.15 -6.73
CA VAL A 165 -10.36 -2.91 -8.18
C VAL A 165 -11.02 -1.58 -8.58
N THR A 166 -12.23 -1.32 -8.06
CA THR A 166 -12.95 -0.05 -8.30
C THR A 166 -12.17 1.14 -7.74
N ALA A 167 -11.69 1.03 -6.50
CA ALA A 167 -10.93 2.07 -5.84
C ALA A 167 -9.58 2.33 -6.53
N LEU A 168 -8.91 1.29 -7.04
CA LEU A 168 -7.65 1.41 -7.77
C LEU A 168 -7.81 2.34 -8.98
N ARG A 169 -8.91 2.21 -9.74
CA ARG A 169 -9.17 2.98 -10.97
C ARG A 169 -9.09 4.49 -10.78
N SER A 170 -9.58 4.98 -9.64
CA SER A 170 -9.61 6.42 -9.31
C SER A 170 -8.61 6.81 -8.23
N ALA A 171 -7.82 5.86 -7.71
CA ALA A 171 -6.90 6.13 -6.61
C ALA A 171 -5.88 7.21 -6.99
N ARG A 172 -5.67 8.17 -6.11
CA ARG A 172 -4.63 9.17 -6.32
C ARG A 172 -3.26 8.51 -6.17
N VAL A 173 -2.50 8.48 -7.27
CA VAL A 173 -1.14 7.94 -7.32
C VAL A 173 -0.14 9.05 -6.99
N ALA A 174 0.59 8.89 -5.89
CA ALA A 174 1.57 9.88 -5.47
C ALA A 174 2.85 9.82 -6.34
N PRO A 175 3.40 10.99 -6.69
CA PRO A 175 4.58 11.53 -5.99
C PRO A 175 4.21 12.44 -4.79
N ASP A 176 2.95 12.87 -4.72
CA ASP A 176 2.46 13.95 -3.84
C ASP A 176 2.12 13.59 -2.39
N VAL A 177 1.78 12.34 -2.07
CA VAL A 177 1.32 11.98 -0.70
C VAL A 177 2.49 11.83 0.28
N ALA A 178 3.63 11.27 -0.15
CA ALA A 178 4.83 11.17 0.70
C ALA A 178 5.40 12.56 1.02
N ALA A 179 5.45 13.46 0.03
CA ALA A 179 5.89 14.83 0.21
C ALA A 179 4.89 15.64 1.06
N SER A 180 3.57 15.44 0.89
CA SER A 180 2.56 16.10 1.72
C SER A 180 2.58 15.62 3.17
N ALA A 181 2.65 14.30 3.40
CA ALA A 181 2.69 13.75 4.76
C ALA A 181 3.97 14.13 5.50
N ALA A 182 5.13 14.12 4.81
CA ALA A 182 6.39 14.61 5.37
C ALA A 182 6.33 16.11 5.71
N ARG A 183 5.70 16.94 4.85
CA ARG A 183 5.48 18.37 5.13
C ARG A 183 4.54 18.60 6.32
N THR A 184 3.43 17.85 6.42
CA THR A 184 2.48 17.96 7.54
C THR A 184 3.12 17.54 8.86
N LEU A 185 3.88 16.44 8.86
CA LEU A 185 4.59 15.98 10.06
C LEU A 185 5.71 16.95 10.47
N GLY A 186 6.46 17.50 9.50
CA GLY A 186 7.46 18.53 9.75
C GLY A 186 6.86 19.82 10.34
N ALA A 187 5.72 20.27 9.83
CA ALA A 187 5.01 21.43 10.36
C ALA A 187 4.52 21.22 11.80
N LEU A 188 3.91 20.08 12.11
CA LEU A 188 3.45 19.74 13.47
C LEU A 188 4.61 19.61 14.47
N ALA A 189 5.76 19.10 14.04
CA ALA A 189 6.96 19.03 14.87
C ALA A 189 7.54 20.43 15.15
N ALA A 190 7.57 21.31 14.16
CA ALA A 190 8.02 22.70 14.31
C ALA A 190 7.11 23.51 15.25
N ASP A 191 5.78 23.34 15.14
CA ASP A 191 4.82 23.99 16.04
C ASP A 191 4.95 23.50 17.48
N ARG A 192 5.15 22.20 17.69
CA ARG A 192 5.43 21.64 19.03
C ARG A 192 6.74 22.17 19.62
N LEU A 193 7.77 22.37 18.79
CA LEU A 193 9.04 22.92 19.25
C LEU A 193 8.90 24.38 19.65
N ARG A 194 8.21 25.19 18.83
CA ARG A 194 7.91 26.61 19.14
C ARG A 194 7.09 26.77 20.42
N ALA A 195 6.09 25.91 20.63
CA ALA A 195 5.29 25.90 21.85
C ALA A 195 6.12 25.56 23.12
N ARG A 196 7.16 24.73 22.99
CA ARG A 196 8.07 24.39 24.10
C ARG A 196 9.10 25.48 24.39
N THR A 197 9.57 26.20 23.37
CA THR A 197 10.55 27.30 23.53
C THR A 197 9.91 28.64 23.88
N GLY A 198 8.59 28.80 23.66
CA GLY A 198 7.84 30.02 23.95
C GLY A 198 7.15 30.06 25.33
N ALA A 199 7.30 29.03 26.17
CA ALA A 199 6.74 29.05 27.51
C ALA A 199 7.60 29.95 28.43
N PRO A 200 7.05 31.04 29.00
CA PRO A 200 7.79 31.86 29.94
C PRO A 200 8.02 31.06 31.23
N VAL A 201 9.28 30.96 31.65
CA VAL A 201 9.65 30.48 32.98
C VAL A 201 9.18 31.54 33.98
N GLY A 202 7.94 31.41 34.43
CA GLY A 202 7.36 32.23 35.49
C GLY A 202 8.12 32.01 36.79
N ALA A 203 8.74 33.08 37.27
CA ALA A 203 9.53 33.15 38.49
C ALA A 203 8.75 32.61 39.71
N SER A 204 9.31 31.59 40.36
CA SER A 204 8.92 31.20 41.71
C SER A 204 9.73 32.03 42.69
N GLY A 205 9.15 33.11 43.18
CA GLY A 205 9.76 34.02 44.14
C GLY A 205 8.72 34.57 45.11
N THR A 206 8.40 33.80 46.15
CA THR A 206 7.71 34.27 47.34
C THR A 206 8.18 33.35 48.47
N GLY A 207 9.03 33.75 49.42
CA GLY A 207 9.03 35.01 50.14
C GLY A 207 8.37 34.76 51.50
N ALA A 208 9.10 34.11 52.40
CA ALA A 208 8.74 33.98 53.81
C ALA A 208 9.11 35.28 54.56
N GLN A 209 8.19 35.79 55.39
CA GLN A 209 8.42 36.21 56.79
C GLN A 209 7.28 37.10 57.29
N SER A 210 6.60 36.61 58.33
CA SER A 210 6.21 37.39 59.51
C SER A 210 6.29 36.48 60.74
#